data_AF-A0A6B0ZSK2-F1
#
_entry.id   AF-A0A6B0ZSK2-F1
#
_cell.length_a   1.000
_cell.length_b   1.000
_cell.length_c   1.000
_cell.angle_alpha   90.00
_cell.angle_beta   90.00
_cell.angle_gamma   90.00
#
_symmetry.space_group_name_H-M   'P 1'
#
loop_
_entity.id
_entity.type
_entity.pdbx_description
1 polymer ?
#
loop_
_entity_poly.entity_id
_entity_poly.type
_entity_poly.pdbx_seq_one_letter_code
_entity_poly.pdbx_strand_id
1 'polypeptide(L)'
;MTPTPAPTAIPEPTPIPLPELLVWPRFEPEVWPSTPDEAAVEFALQVARGEGVAVPRPAVQSEMTATAELPRLTEDGSPFGLATTIHMQQVQLDDGALVWVVISAQSEDIVVEFPAVGELLAGGTLVRGEGNGFEGTIVFQIEDQDGLLGLALAQGGALGQNLPFETALPFDQRPASGDWATLTGFTTSAVDGSISSLTMLPMRLVDGS
;
A
#
# COMPACT_ATOMS: atom_id res chain seq x y z
N MET A 1 -32.93 -21.57 49.71
CA MET A 1 -33.01 -20.85 48.43
C MET A 1 -31.58 -20.67 47.94
N THR A 2 -31.19 -21.37 46.89
CA THR A 2 -29.84 -21.29 46.30
C THR A 2 -29.79 -20.08 45.37
N PRO A 3 -28.79 -19.18 45.47
CA PRO A 3 -28.68 -18.06 44.55
C PRO A 3 -28.30 -18.54 43.15
N THR A 4 -29.06 -18.09 42.15
CA THR A 4 -28.74 -18.26 40.72
C THR A 4 -27.47 -17.48 40.39
N PRO A 5 -26.46 -18.07 39.72
CA PRO A 5 -25.28 -17.32 39.29
C PRO A 5 -25.69 -16.27 38.24
N ALA A 6 -25.16 -15.05 38.39
CA ALA A 6 -25.34 -13.99 37.39
C ALA A 6 -24.66 -14.42 36.07
N PRO A 7 -25.25 -14.10 34.90
CA PRO A 7 -24.61 -14.36 33.62
C PRO A 7 -23.27 -13.63 33.55
N THR A 8 -22.20 -14.36 33.26
CA THR A 8 -20.89 -13.79 32.97
C THR A 8 -21.04 -12.87 31.75
N ALA A 9 -20.80 -11.58 31.95
CA ALA A 9 -20.71 -10.64 30.84
C ALA A 9 -19.56 -11.09 29.92
N ILE A 10 -19.88 -11.30 28.65
CA ILE A 10 -18.86 -11.47 27.61
C ILE A 10 -18.19 -10.10 27.48
N PRO A 11 -16.86 -9.99 27.59
CA PRO A 11 -16.19 -8.72 27.35
C PRO A 11 -16.52 -8.27 25.92
N GLU A 12 -17.02 -7.03 25.77
CA GLU A 12 -17.16 -6.41 24.45
C GLU A 12 -15.77 -6.44 23.76
N PRO A 13 -15.70 -6.82 22.49
CA PRO A 13 -14.44 -6.74 21.75
C PRO A 13 -13.96 -5.29 21.80
N THR A 14 -12.75 -5.08 22.31
CA THR A 14 -12.10 -3.78 22.25
C THR A 14 -11.96 -3.40 20.78
N PRO A 15 -12.50 -2.25 20.33
CA PRO A 15 -12.29 -1.78 18.96
C PRO A 15 -10.80 -1.71 18.70
N ILE A 16 -10.34 -2.42 17.68
CA ILE A 16 -8.96 -2.29 17.22
C ILE A 16 -8.96 -1.08 16.30
N PRO A 17 -8.34 0.05 16.69
CA PRO A 17 -8.31 1.23 15.84
C PRO A 17 -7.66 0.87 14.50
N LEU A 18 -8.07 1.56 13.43
CA LEU A 18 -7.37 1.48 12.15
C LEU A 18 -5.87 1.64 12.42
N PRO A 19 -5.01 0.77 11.87
CA PRO A 19 -3.58 0.88 12.07
C PRO A 19 -3.16 2.28 11.61
N GLU A 20 -2.34 2.97 12.40
CA GLU A 20 -1.74 4.25 12.02
C GLU A 20 -1.03 4.17 10.65
N LEU A 21 -0.70 2.95 10.22
CA LEU A 21 -0.01 2.60 8.99
C LEU A 21 -0.94 2.06 7.89
N LEU A 22 -2.22 2.46 7.87
CA LEU A 22 -3.14 2.09 6.79
C LEU A 22 -2.64 2.62 5.45
N VAL A 23 -2.43 1.73 4.49
CA VAL A 23 -2.07 2.07 3.11
C VAL A 23 -3.30 1.98 2.20
N TRP A 24 -4.20 1.02 2.45
CA TRP A 24 -5.43 0.83 1.67
C TRP A 24 -6.48 -0.02 2.43
N PRO A 25 -7.80 0.17 2.22
CA PRO A 25 -8.41 1.16 1.36
C PRO A 25 -8.28 2.53 2.01
N ARG A 26 -7.91 3.51 1.18
CA ARG A 26 -7.59 4.84 1.66
C ARG A 26 -8.80 5.78 1.74
N PHE A 27 -9.85 5.38 1.06
CA PHE A 27 -11.18 5.94 1.10
C PHE A 27 -12.10 4.83 1.58
N GLU A 28 -13.10 5.14 2.41
CA GLU A 28 -14.10 4.15 2.79
C GLU A 28 -14.68 3.55 1.50
N PRO A 29 -14.39 2.27 1.21
CA PRO A 29 -14.94 1.65 0.03
C PRO A 29 -16.45 1.48 0.24
N GLU A 30 -17.22 1.44 -0.84
CA GLU A 30 -18.66 1.12 -0.75
C GLU A 30 -18.87 -0.25 -0.08
N VAL A 31 -17.91 -1.17 -0.24
CA VAL A 31 -17.86 -2.48 0.39
C VAL A 31 -16.46 -2.74 0.92
N TRP A 32 -16.35 -2.97 2.23
CA TRP A 32 -15.09 -3.35 2.84
C TRP A 32 -14.75 -4.83 2.57
N PRO A 33 -13.49 -5.16 2.25
CA PRO A 33 -13.08 -6.55 2.08
C PRO A 33 -13.26 -7.36 3.35
N SER A 34 -13.96 -8.48 3.22
CA SER A 34 -14.25 -9.41 4.31
C SER A 34 -13.20 -10.52 4.45
N THR A 35 -12.38 -10.71 3.42
CA THR A 35 -11.31 -11.73 3.37
C THR A 35 -9.99 -11.11 2.91
N PRO A 36 -8.83 -11.72 3.25
CA PRO A 36 -7.54 -11.22 2.78
C PRO A 36 -7.35 -11.39 1.27
N ASP A 37 -7.95 -12.42 0.65
CA ASP A 37 -7.92 -12.60 -0.81
C ASP A 37 -8.67 -11.45 -1.52
N GLU A 38 -9.86 -11.11 -1.04
CA GLU A 38 -10.64 -9.97 -1.54
C GLU A 38 -9.87 -8.66 -1.38
N ALA A 39 -9.27 -8.43 -0.21
CA ALA A 39 -8.45 -7.23 0.03
C ALA A 39 -7.27 -7.13 -0.94
N ALA A 40 -6.54 -8.23 -1.16
CA ALA A 40 -5.40 -8.25 -2.07
C ALA A 40 -5.81 -7.98 -3.53
N VAL A 41 -6.90 -8.60 -3.99
CA VAL A 41 -7.40 -8.44 -5.37
C VAL A 41 -7.90 -7.01 -5.60
N GLU A 42 -8.74 -6.49 -4.71
CA GLU A 42 -9.28 -5.12 -4.80
C GLU A 42 -8.15 -4.08 -4.72
N PHE A 43 -7.19 -4.26 -3.82
CA PHE A 43 -5.99 -3.43 -3.76
C PHE A 43 -5.22 -3.44 -5.08
N ALA A 44 -4.94 -4.63 -5.63
CA ALA A 44 -4.19 -4.78 -6.86
C ALA A 44 -4.93 -4.08 -8.03
N LEU A 45 -6.24 -4.26 -8.16
CA LEU A 45 -7.07 -3.61 -9.18
C LEU A 45 -7.07 -2.08 -9.04
N GLN A 46 -7.20 -1.56 -7.82
CA GLN A 46 -7.24 -0.13 -7.59
C GLN A 46 -5.90 0.55 -7.87
N VAL A 47 -4.79 -0.05 -7.42
CA VAL A 47 -3.45 0.48 -7.68
C VAL A 47 -3.10 0.38 -9.17
N ALA A 48 -3.56 -0.66 -9.86
CA ALA A 48 -3.45 -0.80 -11.31
C ALA A 48 -4.30 0.18 -12.13
N ARG A 49 -5.22 0.91 -11.48
CA ARG A 49 -6.29 1.66 -12.16
C ARG A 49 -7.09 0.79 -13.13
N GLY A 50 -7.24 -0.50 -12.81
CA GLY A 50 -8.07 -1.44 -13.57
C GLY A 50 -7.47 -2.02 -14.86
N GLU A 51 -6.20 -1.76 -15.18
CA GLU A 51 -5.58 -2.27 -16.42
C GLU A 51 -4.37 -3.18 -16.15
N GLY A 52 -4.36 -4.36 -16.77
CA GLY A 52 -3.16 -5.18 -16.96
C GLY A 52 -2.48 -5.75 -15.71
N VAL A 53 -3.05 -5.63 -14.52
CA VAL A 53 -2.40 -6.13 -13.30
C VAL A 53 -2.62 -7.62 -13.08
N ALA A 54 -1.56 -8.27 -12.60
CA ALA A 54 -1.59 -9.66 -12.20
C ALA A 54 -2.64 -9.89 -11.11
N VAL A 55 -3.28 -11.06 -11.15
CA VAL A 55 -4.09 -11.52 -10.01
C VAL A 55 -3.13 -11.95 -8.89
N PRO A 56 -3.25 -11.41 -7.66
CA PRO A 56 -2.49 -11.87 -6.53
C PRO A 56 -2.68 -13.38 -6.30
N ARG A 57 -1.63 -14.05 -5.83
CA ARG A 57 -1.73 -15.43 -5.35
C ARG A 57 -2.58 -15.48 -4.07
N PRO A 58 -3.22 -16.63 -3.78
CA PRO A 58 -4.00 -16.79 -2.56
C PRO A 58 -3.22 -16.34 -1.32
N ALA A 59 -3.87 -15.53 -0.50
CA ALA A 59 -3.28 -14.96 0.69
C ALA A 59 -2.98 -16.06 1.72
N VAL A 60 -1.82 -15.96 2.35
CA VAL A 60 -1.45 -16.79 3.50
C VAL A 60 -1.83 -16.02 4.76
N GLN A 61 -2.87 -16.48 5.44
CA GLN A 61 -3.37 -15.87 6.68
C GLN A 61 -2.73 -16.52 7.92
N SER A 62 -2.34 -15.67 8.88
CA SER A 62 -1.94 -16.06 10.23
C SER A 62 -2.64 -15.15 11.25
N GLU A 63 -3.61 -15.71 11.97
CA GLU A 63 -4.46 -14.98 12.91
C GLU A 63 -5.10 -13.74 12.27
N MET A 64 -4.68 -12.55 12.72
CA MET A 64 -5.17 -11.24 12.30
C MET A 64 -4.31 -10.59 11.20
N THR A 65 -3.35 -11.32 10.65
CA THR A 65 -2.45 -10.83 9.60
C THR A 65 -2.50 -11.75 8.39
N ALA A 66 -2.22 -11.21 7.21
CA ALA A 66 -2.11 -11.99 5.99
C ALA A 66 -1.08 -11.39 5.04
N THR A 67 -0.52 -12.24 4.18
CA THR A 67 0.36 -11.82 3.09
C THR A 67 -0.11 -12.41 1.78
N ALA A 68 -0.13 -11.61 0.72
CA ALA A 68 -0.37 -12.06 -0.65
C ALA A 68 0.79 -11.68 -1.56
N GLU A 69 1.08 -12.52 -2.54
CA GLU A 69 2.13 -12.28 -3.52
C GLU A 69 1.49 -11.79 -4.83
N LEU A 70 1.89 -10.60 -5.28
CA LEU A 70 1.61 -10.12 -6.62
C LEU A 70 2.73 -10.59 -7.55
N PRO A 71 2.47 -11.48 -8.53
CA PRO A 71 3.49 -11.94 -9.45
C PRO A 71 3.74 -10.91 -10.56
N ARG A 72 4.87 -11.06 -11.27
CA ARG A 72 5.10 -10.34 -12.53
C ARG A 72 4.35 -11.04 -13.65
N LEU A 73 4.07 -10.32 -14.74
CA LEU A 73 3.47 -10.90 -15.94
C LEU A 73 4.47 -10.92 -17.08
N THR A 74 4.57 -12.06 -17.77
CA THR A 74 5.25 -12.15 -19.07
C THR A 74 4.46 -11.39 -20.13
N GLU A 75 5.05 -11.23 -21.32
CA GLU A 75 4.40 -10.57 -22.47
C GLU A 75 3.05 -11.18 -22.86
N ASP A 76 2.87 -12.49 -22.64
CA ASP A 76 1.61 -13.20 -22.89
C ASP A 76 0.64 -13.18 -21.69
N GLY A 77 0.95 -12.43 -20.63
CA GLY A 77 0.14 -12.32 -19.42
C GLY A 77 0.29 -13.48 -18.44
N SER A 78 1.25 -14.39 -18.64
CA SER A 78 1.48 -15.49 -17.71
C SER A 78 2.23 -15.03 -16.45
N PRO A 79 1.84 -15.46 -15.24
CA PRO A 79 2.52 -15.05 -14.02
C PRO A 79 3.91 -15.70 -13.89
N PHE A 80 4.92 -14.92 -13.54
CA PHE A 80 6.26 -15.40 -13.21
C PHE A 80 6.91 -14.57 -12.10
N GLY A 81 7.82 -15.17 -11.33
CA GLY A 81 8.52 -14.49 -10.25
C GLY A 81 7.61 -13.83 -9.20
N LEU A 82 8.21 -12.96 -8.39
CA LEU A 82 7.52 -12.09 -7.43
C LEU A 82 7.76 -10.63 -7.86
N ALA A 83 6.69 -9.85 -7.89
CA ALA A 83 6.75 -8.41 -8.12
C ALA A 83 6.66 -7.66 -6.79
N THR A 84 5.62 -7.94 -6.01
CA THR A 84 5.30 -7.23 -4.77
C THR A 84 4.71 -8.18 -3.74
N THR A 85 5.13 -8.05 -2.49
CA THR A 85 4.46 -8.65 -1.33
C THR A 85 3.49 -7.66 -0.74
N ILE A 86 2.22 -8.06 -0.60
CA ILE A 86 1.14 -7.26 -0.01
C ILE A 86 0.96 -7.75 1.43
N HIS A 87 1.08 -6.84 2.40
CA HIS A 87 0.86 -7.12 3.81
C HIS A 87 -0.48 -6.56 4.26
N MET A 88 -1.25 -7.40 4.94
CA MET A 88 -2.63 -7.12 5.34
C MET A 88 -2.85 -7.39 6.82
N GLN A 89 -3.82 -6.68 7.39
CA GLN A 89 -4.25 -6.84 8.75
C GLN A 89 -5.78 -6.80 8.83
N GLN A 90 -6.34 -7.60 9.73
CA GLN A 90 -7.75 -7.52 10.08
C GLN A 90 -7.96 -6.43 11.13
N VAL A 91 -8.94 -5.57 10.90
CA VAL A 91 -9.31 -4.45 11.77
C VAL A 91 -10.80 -4.50 12.08
N GLN A 92 -11.22 -3.82 13.14
CA GLN A 92 -12.62 -3.70 13.51
C GLN A 92 -13.08 -2.26 13.26
N LEU A 93 -14.15 -2.09 12.48
CA LEU A 93 -14.78 -0.80 12.24
C LEU A 93 -15.64 -0.36 13.43
N ASP A 94 -16.04 0.92 13.45
CA ASP A 94 -16.87 1.51 14.51
C ASP A 94 -18.24 0.83 14.67
N ASP A 95 -18.77 0.25 13.59
CA ASP A 95 -20.01 -0.53 13.58
C ASP A 95 -19.83 -1.98 14.07
N GLY A 96 -18.60 -2.36 14.40
CA GLY A 96 -18.20 -3.68 14.90
C GLY A 96 -17.83 -4.69 13.81
N ALA A 97 -17.91 -4.33 12.52
CA ALA A 97 -17.55 -5.22 11.42
C ALA A 97 -16.04 -5.49 11.39
N LEU A 98 -15.67 -6.75 11.11
CA LEU A 98 -14.27 -7.15 10.91
C LEU A 98 -13.94 -7.11 9.42
N VAL A 99 -12.92 -6.35 9.06
CA VAL A 99 -12.54 -6.10 7.66
C VAL A 99 -11.04 -6.25 7.47
N TRP A 100 -10.61 -6.51 6.24
CA TRP A 100 -9.20 -6.63 5.89
C TRP A 100 -8.71 -5.38 5.17
N VAL A 101 -7.56 -4.89 5.64
CA VAL A 101 -6.90 -3.72 5.09
C VAL A 101 -5.47 -4.04 4.71
N VAL A 102 -4.92 -3.35 3.72
CA VAL A 102 -3.51 -3.40 3.34
C VAL A 102 -2.76 -2.34 4.12
N ILE A 103 -1.71 -2.77 4.82
CA ILE A 103 -0.87 -1.91 5.68
C ILE A 103 0.48 -1.60 5.03
N SER A 104 0.90 -2.39 4.05
CA SER A 104 2.05 -2.09 3.21
C SER A 104 2.08 -2.96 1.96
N ALA A 105 2.78 -2.49 0.95
CA ALA A 105 3.15 -3.28 -0.21
C ALA A 105 4.63 -3.05 -0.50
N GLN A 106 5.40 -4.12 -0.72
CA GLN A 106 6.86 -4.03 -0.82
C GLN A 106 7.37 -4.81 -2.03
N SER A 107 8.24 -4.18 -2.81
CA SER A 107 8.96 -4.81 -3.91
C SER A 107 10.47 -4.76 -3.69
N GLU A 108 11.16 -5.85 -3.99
CA GLU A 108 12.63 -5.87 -4.02
C GLU A 108 13.21 -5.05 -5.18
N ASP A 109 12.41 -4.72 -6.19
CA ASP A 109 12.81 -3.84 -7.30
C ASP A 109 12.83 -2.36 -6.90
N ILE A 110 12.15 -1.99 -5.82
CA ILE A 110 12.00 -0.59 -5.39
C ILE A 110 12.11 -0.54 -3.88
N VAL A 111 13.35 -0.41 -3.39
CA VAL A 111 13.65 -0.26 -1.97
C VAL A 111 13.81 1.23 -1.67
N VAL A 112 12.87 1.80 -0.93
CA VAL A 112 12.94 3.19 -0.46
C VAL A 112 13.59 3.20 0.92
N GLU A 113 14.71 3.89 1.03
CA GLU A 113 15.46 4.08 2.27
C GLU A 113 15.09 5.40 2.97
N PHE A 114 14.65 6.39 2.19
CA PHE A 114 14.17 7.68 2.67
C PHE A 114 13.05 8.20 1.75
N PRO A 115 11.94 8.75 2.26
CA PRO A 115 11.64 8.97 3.68
C PRO A 115 11.36 7.65 4.43
N ALA A 116 11.53 7.67 5.75
CA ALA A 116 11.16 6.55 6.59
C ALA A 116 9.63 6.41 6.71
N VAL A 117 9.15 5.20 6.95
CA VAL A 117 7.73 4.95 7.22
C VAL A 117 7.23 5.83 8.37
N GLY A 118 6.13 6.55 8.16
CA GLY A 118 5.53 7.46 9.14
C GLY A 118 6.28 8.78 9.33
N GLU A 119 7.26 9.09 8.48
CA GLU A 119 7.96 10.37 8.51
C GLU A 119 7.01 11.53 8.21
N LEU A 120 7.23 12.66 8.90
CA LEU A 120 6.39 13.85 8.82
C LEU A 120 6.84 14.77 7.69
N LEU A 121 5.93 15.04 6.74
CA LEU A 121 6.20 15.80 5.51
C LEU A 121 5.38 17.10 5.47
N ALA A 122 6.02 18.24 5.15
CA ALA A 122 5.41 19.57 5.26
C ALA A 122 5.17 20.31 3.93
N GLY A 123 5.54 19.72 2.79
CA GLY A 123 5.43 20.41 1.48
C GLY A 123 6.30 19.79 0.38
N GLY A 124 6.50 18.48 0.44
CA GLY A 124 7.45 17.75 -0.38
C GLY A 124 8.39 16.90 0.46
N THR A 125 9.09 16.01 -0.20
CA THR A 125 10.15 15.20 0.39
C THR A 125 11.22 14.89 -0.64
N LEU A 126 12.34 14.36 -0.18
CA LEU A 126 13.28 13.68 -1.03
C LEU A 126 12.98 12.19 -0.96
N VAL A 127 13.11 11.48 -2.08
CA VAL A 127 12.99 10.03 -2.12
C VAL A 127 14.32 9.44 -2.56
N ARG A 128 14.88 8.56 -1.73
CA ARG A 128 16.18 7.88 -1.97
C ARG A 128 16.06 6.40 -1.67
N GLY A 129 16.91 5.63 -2.35
CA GLY A 129 17.09 4.22 -2.07
C GLY A 129 17.72 3.52 -3.26
N GLU A 130 17.38 2.25 -3.45
CA GLU A 130 17.87 1.44 -4.56
C GLU A 130 16.69 0.83 -5.32
N GLY A 131 16.78 0.82 -6.64
CA GLY A 131 15.76 0.15 -7.42
C GLY A 131 16.11 -0.05 -8.87
N ASN A 132 15.24 -0.78 -9.56
CA ASN A 132 15.33 -1.01 -10.98
C ASN A 132 13.96 -0.91 -11.65
N GLY A 133 13.96 -0.51 -12.91
CA GLY A 133 12.74 -0.35 -13.70
C GLY A 133 12.99 -0.47 -15.19
N PHE A 134 11.91 -0.37 -15.97
CA PHE A 134 12.05 -0.25 -17.41
C PHE A 134 12.82 1.02 -17.77
N GLU A 135 13.91 0.87 -18.53
CA GLU A 135 14.88 1.93 -18.84
C GLU A 135 15.45 2.65 -17.59
N GLY A 136 15.37 1.99 -16.43
CA GLY A 136 15.73 2.51 -15.12
C GLY A 136 14.83 3.61 -14.57
N THR A 137 13.64 3.78 -15.13
CA THR A 137 12.66 4.75 -14.63
C THR A 137 11.83 4.15 -13.50
N ILE A 138 11.75 4.88 -12.40
CA ILE A 138 10.85 4.62 -11.28
C ILE A 138 9.95 5.84 -11.10
N VAL A 139 8.65 5.62 -10.98
CA VAL A 139 7.66 6.67 -10.75
C VAL A 139 7.35 6.71 -9.25
N PHE A 140 7.49 7.89 -8.65
CA PHE A 140 7.05 8.15 -7.29
C PHE A 140 5.83 9.07 -7.29
N GLN A 141 4.80 8.65 -6.57
CA GLN A 141 3.58 9.41 -6.33
C GLN A 141 3.36 9.51 -4.84
N ILE A 142 2.89 10.67 -4.40
CA ILE A 142 2.37 10.84 -3.04
C ILE A 142 0.95 11.34 -3.14
N GLU A 143 0.05 10.62 -2.51
CA GLU A 143 -1.39 10.92 -2.52
C GLU A 143 -1.86 11.16 -1.08
N ASP A 144 -2.93 11.90 -0.92
CA ASP A 144 -3.73 12.00 0.30
C ASP A 144 -5.20 11.69 0.03
N GLN A 145 -6.07 12.08 0.97
CA GLN A 145 -7.50 11.84 0.83
C GLN A 145 -8.18 12.73 -0.25
N ASP A 146 -7.59 13.87 -0.62
CA ASP A 146 -8.14 14.74 -1.66
C ASP A 146 -7.53 14.42 -3.04
N GLY A 147 -6.43 13.65 -3.07
CA GLY A 147 -5.88 13.03 -4.26
C GLY A 147 -4.36 13.16 -4.36
N LEU A 148 -3.86 13.30 -5.60
CA LEU A 148 -2.43 13.36 -5.87
C LEU A 148 -1.81 14.67 -5.36
N LEU A 149 -0.92 14.56 -4.37
CA LEU A 149 -0.14 15.67 -3.84
C LEU A 149 1.10 15.96 -4.67
N GLY A 150 1.77 14.94 -5.19
CA GLY A 150 3.01 15.12 -5.95
C GLY A 150 3.39 13.90 -6.80
N LEU A 151 4.13 14.16 -7.87
CA LEU A 151 4.65 13.17 -8.80
C LEU A 151 6.12 13.48 -9.12
N ALA A 152 6.99 12.48 -9.09
CA ALA A 152 8.38 12.60 -9.53
C ALA A 152 8.85 11.33 -10.23
N LEU A 153 9.83 11.50 -11.10
CA LEU A 153 10.58 10.39 -11.69
C LEU A 153 11.94 10.29 -11.00
N ALA A 154 12.39 9.06 -10.76
CA ALA A 154 13.75 8.77 -10.32
C ALA A 154 14.43 7.85 -11.34
N GLN A 155 15.73 8.01 -11.48
CA GLN A 155 16.56 7.13 -12.30
C GLN A 155 17.28 6.15 -11.37
N GLY A 156 16.93 4.88 -11.48
CA GLY A 156 17.62 3.75 -10.84
C GLY A 156 18.34 2.89 -11.88
N GLY A 157 18.41 1.59 -11.61
CA GLY A 157 19.04 0.60 -12.49
C GLY A 157 18.04 -0.08 -13.43
N ALA A 158 18.53 -0.97 -14.31
CA ALA A 158 17.71 -1.64 -15.31
C ALA A 158 18.15 -3.11 -15.47
N LEU A 159 17.36 -3.90 -16.22
CA LEU A 159 17.65 -5.31 -16.51
C LEU A 159 17.82 -6.16 -15.23
N GLY A 160 17.04 -5.86 -14.18
CA GLY A 160 17.09 -6.56 -12.90
C GLY A 160 18.27 -6.18 -12.01
N GLN A 161 19.05 -5.17 -12.38
CA GLN A 161 20.10 -4.61 -11.52
C GLN A 161 19.56 -3.39 -10.78
N ASN A 162 19.49 -3.47 -9.44
CA ASN A 162 19.22 -2.30 -8.61
C ASN A 162 20.43 -1.35 -8.65
N LEU A 163 20.17 -0.06 -8.86
CA LEU A 163 21.14 1.02 -8.67
C LEU A 163 20.54 2.08 -7.74
N PRO A 164 21.38 2.87 -7.06
CA PRO A 164 20.91 3.98 -6.24
C PRO A 164 20.11 4.99 -7.07
N PHE A 165 19.02 5.50 -6.49
CA PHE A 165 18.26 6.61 -7.01
C PHE A 165 18.09 7.71 -5.96
N GLU A 166 17.94 8.95 -6.42
CA GLU A 166 17.58 10.10 -5.59
C GLU A 166 16.74 11.05 -6.43
N THR A 167 15.56 11.44 -5.91
CA THR A 167 14.70 12.43 -6.58
C THR A 167 13.97 13.31 -5.57
N ALA A 168 13.70 14.55 -5.95
CA ALA A 168 12.86 15.44 -5.18
C ALA A 168 11.39 15.23 -5.59
N LEU A 169 10.54 15.01 -4.60
CA LEU A 169 9.09 14.86 -4.77
C LEU A 169 8.41 16.10 -4.16
N PRO A 170 8.23 17.19 -4.93
CA PRO A 170 7.51 18.36 -4.46
C PRO A 170 6.02 18.06 -4.30
N PHE A 171 5.36 18.74 -3.38
CA PHE A 171 3.89 18.73 -3.33
C PHE A 171 3.37 19.88 -4.19
N ASP A 172 2.71 19.55 -5.28
CA ASP A 172 2.06 20.48 -6.19
C ASP A 172 0.69 20.94 -5.66
N GLN A 173 0.13 20.17 -4.72
CA GLN A 173 -1.10 20.49 -4.01
C GLN A 173 -0.84 20.59 -2.51
N ARG A 174 -1.67 21.38 -1.83
CA ARG A 174 -1.62 21.46 -0.37
C ARG A 174 -2.21 20.16 0.20
N PRO A 175 -1.55 19.53 1.19
CA PRO A 175 -2.17 18.47 1.98
C PRO A 175 -3.58 18.85 2.44
N ALA A 176 -4.54 17.96 2.21
CA ALA A 176 -5.84 18.00 2.84
C ALA A 176 -5.66 18.04 4.36
N SER A 177 -6.67 18.56 5.09
CA SER A 177 -6.68 18.42 6.55
C SER A 177 -6.78 16.94 6.90
N GLY A 178 -5.66 16.33 7.21
CA GLY A 178 -5.50 14.89 7.35
C GLY A 178 -4.07 14.53 7.70
N ASP A 179 -3.89 13.61 8.65
CA ASP A 179 -2.57 13.31 9.22
C ASP A 179 -1.69 12.45 8.30
N TRP A 180 -2.23 11.85 7.22
CA TRP A 180 -1.56 10.76 6.50
C TRP A 180 -1.54 10.87 4.96
N ALA A 181 -0.36 10.63 4.40
CA ALA A 181 -0.02 10.45 2.99
C ALA A 181 0.31 8.96 2.69
N THR A 182 0.30 8.56 1.42
CA THR A 182 0.89 7.30 0.95
C THR A 182 1.87 7.65 -0.15
N LEU A 183 3.13 7.28 0.06
CA LEU A 183 4.17 7.33 -0.94
C LEU A 183 4.18 6.00 -1.70
N THR A 184 3.90 6.04 -2.99
CA THR A 184 3.91 4.89 -3.90
C THR A 184 5.07 5.04 -4.87
N GLY A 185 6.02 4.12 -4.82
CA GLY A 185 7.01 3.90 -5.87
C GLY A 185 6.56 2.75 -6.76
N PHE A 186 6.50 2.93 -8.07
CA PHE A 186 6.17 1.84 -9.00
C PHE A 186 6.97 1.92 -10.29
N THR A 187 7.08 0.78 -10.96
CA THR A 187 7.61 0.67 -12.32
C THR A 187 6.55 0.09 -13.24
N THR A 188 6.64 0.44 -14.52
CA THR A 188 5.73 -0.06 -15.55
C THR A 188 6.42 -1.06 -16.45
N SER A 189 5.64 -2.04 -16.91
CA SER A 189 6.01 -2.97 -17.96
C SER A 189 6.20 -2.25 -19.28
N ALA A 190 7.25 -2.63 -20.01
CA ALA A 190 7.55 -2.13 -21.35
C ALA A 190 6.53 -2.57 -22.42
N VAL A 191 5.81 -3.66 -22.13
CA VAL A 191 4.96 -4.37 -23.10
C VAL A 191 3.62 -3.65 -23.24
N ASP A 192 3.01 -3.33 -22.10
CA ASP A 192 1.62 -2.93 -21.98
C ASP A 192 1.42 -1.71 -21.05
N GLY A 193 2.50 -1.21 -20.43
CA GLY A 193 2.43 -0.09 -19.50
C GLY A 193 1.81 -0.43 -18.13
N SER A 194 1.49 -1.71 -17.89
CA SER A 194 0.93 -2.17 -16.60
C SER A 194 1.95 -2.02 -15.47
N ILE A 195 1.50 -1.94 -14.22
CA ILE A 195 2.41 -1.89 -13.08
C ILE A 195 3.15 -3.23 -12.95
N SER A 196 4.47 -3.20 -13.13
CA SER A 196 5.34 -4.38 -13.04
C SER A 196 5.86 -4.65 -11.64
N SER A 197 5.97 -3.61 -10.81
CA SER A 197 6.35 -3.70 -9.40
C SER A 197 5.92 -2.44 -8.66
N LEU A 198 5.64 -2.56 -7.37
CA LEU A 198 5.25 -1.43 -6.52
C LEU A 198 5.70 -1.59 -5.07
N THR A 199 6.04 -0.46 -4.46
CA THR A 199 6.30 -0.29 -3.02
C THR A 199 5.46 0.87 -2.52
N MET A 200 4.72 0.67 -1.42
CA MET A 200 3.85 1.68 -0.79
C MET A 200 4.19 1.86 0.67
N LEU A 201 4.41 3.10 1.08
CA LEU A 201 4.77 3.50 2.43
C LEU A 201 3.81 4.56 2.97
N PRO A 202 3.24 4.40 4.17
CA PRO A 202 2.42 5.43 4.80
C PRO A 202 3.33 6.54 5.37
N MET A 203 2.94 7.79 5.16
CA MET A 203 3.66 9.01 5.53
C MET A 203 2.78 9.89 6.38
N ARG A 204 3.36 10.69 7.28
CA ARG A 204 2.60 11.70 8.03
C ARG A 204 2.65 13.05 7.32
N LEU A 205 1.58 13.82 7.37
CA LEU A 205 1.50 15.16 6.79
C LEU A 205 1.45 16.22 7.88
N VAL A 206 2.08 17.37 7.62
CA VAL A 206 1.85 18.60 8.40
C VAL A 206 0.67 19.32 7.78
N ASP A 207 -0.31 19.70 8.60
CA ASP A 207 -1.41 20.55 8.17
C ASP A 207 -0.88 21.82 7.49
N GLY A 208 -1.37 22.09 6.29
CA GLY A 208 -1.08 23.34 5.60
C GLY A 208 -1.78 24.51 6.31
N SER A 209 -1.08 25.23 7.18
CA SER A 209 -1.56 26.47 7.81
C SER A 209 -1.97 27.55 6.79
#